data_AF-A0A6B2VC30-F1
#
_entry.id   AF-A0A6B2VC30-F1
#
_cell.length_a   1.000
_cell.length_b   1.000
_cell.length_c   1.000
_cell.angle_alpha   90.00
_cell.angle_beta   90.00
_cell.angle_gamma   90.00
#
_symmetry.space_group_name_H-M   'P 1'
#
loop_
_entity.id
_entity.type
_entity.pdbx_description
1 polymer ?
#
loop_
_entity_poly.entity_id
_entity_poly.type
_entity_poly.pdbx_seq_one_letter_code
_entity_poly.pdbx_strand_id
1 'polypeptide(L)' 'GGGLRLDHVPALRSAGIDAFHIGGAARPDGWTGPVATDAVAHWRAVLNGEPAHTLAV' A
#
# COMPACT_ATOMS: atom_id res chain seq x y z
N GLY A 1 4.03 -5.35 7.05
CA GLY A 1 3.38 -6.67 7.24
C GLY A 1 2.42 -6.56 8.42
N GLY A 2 1.70 -7.62 8.78
CA GLY A 2 0.89 -7.63 10.01
C GLY A 2 -0.29 -6.64 10.07
N GLY A 3 -0.85 -6.21 8.92
CA GLY A 3 -2.06 -5.37 8.89
C GLY A 3 -1.86 -3.86 8.65
N LEU A 4 -0.71 -3.46 8.06
CA LEU A 4 -0.52 -2.09 7.54
C LEU A 4 -1.63 -1.70 6.55
N ARG A 5 -2.09 -0.45 6.66
CA ARG A 5 -3.10 0.18 5.78
C ARG A 5 -2.55 1.46 5.17
N LEU A 6 -3.15 1.94 4.08
CA LEU A 6 -2.73 3.19 3.41
C LEU A 6 -2.74 4.39 4.36
N ASP A 7 -3.72 4.48 5.26
CA ASP A 7 -3.84 5.58 6.23
C ASP A 7 -2.70 5.63 7.26
N HIS A 8 -1.89 4.57 7.37
CA HIS A 8 -0.70 4.58 8.22
C HIS A 8 0.48 5.30 7.57
N VAL A 9 0.51 5.42 6.25
CA VAL A 9 1.67 5.93 5.50
C VAL A 9 2.05 7.37 5.89
N PRO A 10 1.12 8.34 6.05
CA PRO A 10 1.48 9.69 6.46
C PRO A 10 2.21 9.74 7.82
N ALA A 11 1.73 8.95 8.79
CA ALA A 11 2.35 8.89 10.12
C ALA A 11 3.74 8.25 10.07
N LEU A 12 3.91 7.18 9.28
CA LEU A 12 5.21 6.53 9.09
C LEU A 12 6.23 7.49 8.47
N ARG A 13 5.84 8.24 7.45
CA ARG A 13 6.70 9.26 6.82
C ARG A 13 7.08 10.37 7.80
N SER A 14 6.11 10.87 8.59
CA SER A 14 6.34 11.90 9.62
C SER A 14 7.33 11.41 10.70
N ALA A 15 7.31 10.12 11.01
CA ALA A 15 8.24 9.49 11.94
C ALA A 15 9.65 9.23 11.36
N GLY A 16 9.91 9.60 10.10
CA GLY A 16 11.21 9.39 9.44
C GLY A 16 11.45 7.95 8.97
N ILE A 17 10.41 7.11 8.89
CA ILE A 17 10.52 5.75 8.37
C ILE A 17 10.54 5.83 6.84
N ASP A 18 11.59 5.29 6.24
CA ASP A 18 11.87 5.34 4.80
C ASP A 18 11.45 4.07 4.04
N ALA A 19 11.27 2.95 4.74
CA ALA A 19 10.88 1.67 4.15
C ALA A 19 9.88 0.88 5.01
N PHE A 20 8.96 0.19 4.33
CA PHE A 20 8.06 -0.79 4.92
C PHE A 20 7.70 -1.88 3.90
N HIS A 21 7.19 -3.01 4.38
CA HIS A 21 6.79 -4.15 3.55
C HIS A 21 5.26 -4.35 3.57
N ILE A 22 4.68 -4.67 2.41
CA ILE A 22 3.28 -5.11 2.27
C ILE A 22 3.22 -6.53 1.72
N GLY A 23 2.27 -7.32 2.25
CA GLY A 23 2.00 -8.69 1.80
C GLY A 23 0.58 -8.77 1.23
N GLY A 24 -0.40 -9.09 2.08
CA GLY A 24 -1.81 -9.19 1.69
C GLY A 24 -2.39 -7.92 1.04
N ALA A 25 -1.91 -6.72 1.42
CA ALA A 25 -2.35 -5.48 0.79
C ALA A 25 -1.93 -5.32 -0.68
N ALA A 26 -0.99 -6.14 -1.16
CA ALA A 26 -0.62 -6.24 -2.58
C ALA A 26 -1.34 -7.40 -3.31
N ARG A 27 -2.16 -8.19 -2.60
CA ARG A 27 -2.84 -9.39 -3.07
C ARG A 27 -4.34 -9.35 -2.68
N PRO A 28 -5.15 -8.54 -3.38
CA PRO A 28 -6.57 -8.39 -3.06
C PRO A 28 -7.35 -9.72 -3.16
N ASP A 29 -6.94 -10.61 -4.08
CA ASP A 29 -7.54 -11.94 -4.26
C ASP A 29 -7.01 -13.01 -3.28
N GLY A 30 -6.23 -12.59 -2.28
CA GLY A 30 -5.65 -13.45 -1.27
C GLY A 30 -4.28 -14.03 -1.64
N TRP A 31 -3.70 -14.78 -0.71
CA TRP A 31 -2.31 -15.27 -0.79
C TRP A 31 -2.03 -16.24 -1.94
N THR A 32 -3.06 -16.93 -2.43
CA THR A 32 -2.97 -17.83 -3.58
C THR A 32 -3.03 -17.08 -4.91
N GLY A 33 -3.51 -15.83 -4.92
CA GLY A 33 -3.55 -14.97 -6.09
C GLY A 33 -2.22 -14.27 -6.34
N PRO A 34 -1.98 -13.75 -7.57
CA PRO A 34 -0.78 -12.98 -7.89
C PRO A 34 -0.74 -11.66 -7.12
N VAL A 35 0.41 -10.97 -7.18
CA VAL A 35 0.48 -9.57 -6.79
C VAL A 35 -0.28 -8.74 -7.83
N ALA A 36 -1.18 -7.88 -7.39
CA ALA A 36 -1.89 -6.94 -8.26
C ALA A 36 -1.00 -5.71 -8.50
N THR A 37 -0.65 -5.45 -9.77
CA THR A 37 0.16 -4.28 -10.17
C THR A 37 -0.48 -2.99 -9.73
N ASP A 38 -1.81 -2.89 -9.87
CA ASP A 38 -2.53 -1.66 -9.61
C ASP A 38 -2.62 -1.38 -8.11
N ALA A 39 -2.71 -2.44 -7.29
CA ALA A 39 -2.59 -2.31 -5.83
C ALA A 39 -1.21 -1.74 -5.46
N VAL A 40 -0.13 -2.26 -6.02
CA VAL A 40 1.23 -1.75 -5.77
C VAL A 40 1.37 -0.29 -6.22
N ALA A 41 0.83 0.06 -7.39
CA ALA A 41 0.83 1.43 -7.90
C ALA A 41 0.10 2.39 -6.95
N HIS A 42 -1.04 1.97 -6.41
CA HIS A 42 -1.80 2.75 -5.44
C HIS A 42 -1.02 2.98 -4.14
N TRP A 43 -0.38 1.94 -3.59
CA TRP A 43 0.52 2.10 -2.44
C TRP A 43 1.68 3.07 -2.72
N ARG A 44 2.24 3.03 -3.93
CA ARG A 44 3.33 3.94 -4.31
C ARG A 44 2.86 5.39 -4.44
N ALA A 45 1.65 5.63 -4.95
CA ALA A 45 1.07 6.98 -5.03
C ALA A 45 0.95 7.63 -3.64
N VAL A 46 0.37 6.92 -2.67
CA VAL A 46 0.25 7.41 -1.28
C VAL A 46 1.62 7.65 -0.65
N LEU A 47 2.59 6.77 -0.89
CA LEU A 47 3.97 6.97 -0.43
C LEU A 47 4.63 8.21 -1.05
N ASN A 48 4.31 8.55 -2.30
CA ASN A 48 4.78 9.78 -2.93
C ASN A 48 4.09 11.04 -2.36
N GLY A 49 2.98 10.89 -1.63
CA GLY A 49 2.16 12.00 -1.12
C GLY A 49 1.00 12.37 -2.04
N GLU A 50 0.75 11.54 -3.05
CA GLU A 50 -0.40 11.69 -3.93
C GLU A 50 -1.67 11.16 -3.24
N PRO A 51 -2.84 11.73 -3.52
CA PRO A 51 -4.09 11.17 -3.05
C PRO A 51 -4.27 9.73 -3.55
N ALA A 52 -4.77 8.88 -2.66
CA ALA A 52 -5.20 7.53 -2.95
C ALA A 52 -6.28 7.55 -4.06
N HIS A 53 -5.92 7.20 -5.30
CA HIS A 53 -6.90 6.98 -6.34
C HIS A 53 -7.60 5.64 -6.10
N THR A 54 -8.92 5.66 -5.96
CA THR A 54 -9.73 4.45 -5.87
C THR A 54 -9.48 3.59 -7.10
N LEU A 55 -8.95 2.38 -6.90
CA LEU A 55 -8.96 1.36 -7.93
C LEU A 55 -10.42 1.02 -8.21
N ALA A 56 -10.86 1.29 -9.43
CA ALA A 56 -12.16 0.83 -9.88
C ALA A 56 -12.18 -0.70 -9.77
N VAL A 57 -13.07 -1.20 -8.93
CA VAL A 57 -13.40 -2.62 -8.82
C VAL A 57 -14.30 -3.03 -9.98
#